data_AF-A0A8K0QAK3-F1
#
_entry.id   AF-A0A8K0QAK3-F1
#
_cell.length_a   1.000
_cell.length_b   1.000
_cell.length_c   1.000
_cell.angle_alpha   90.00
_cell.angle_beta   90.00
_cell.angle_gamma   90.00
#
_symmetry.space_group_name_H-M   'P 1'
#
loop_
_entity.id
_entity.type
_entity.pdbx_description
1 polymer ?
#
loop_
_entity_poly.entity_id
_entity_poly.type
_entity_poly.pdbx_seq_one_letter_code
_entity_poly.pdbx_strand_id
1 'polypeptide(L)'
;MPMLTFNSGDSYTRTLWKINGPVPSEQNPIGNPPLPGGTSSGGKNWVGLLVTKFNVSSVFLYNFASSGAPIDKTLLAPQPLLSDRVDFVNQVQLFNKTLSAAPSWAPWTAQSSIAAMWLNAKDLRDTLDYPNAPDISKSVMKRYMEQVERLYAMGVRNFIFLTAPPFYLTPLFFRLNASSYNKLVSATDNFNSLLLGSVAVFASSHPDATVRTIDTLRAFLTAFQNPTKFGAPNSACVNLNGRSCLWHDYLHPGYQIQQLVAVDVAKTWGSGVFKCTEGICSNTAKPTPMPKRTDSTTLSVSTTTKSTTTNTSNPTTTTTITTTTTSNPTTTTTMTTTTTSSATTTTSN
;
A
#
# COMPACT_ATOMS: atom_id res chain seq x y z
N MET A 1 -3.43 28.85 11.01
CA MET A 1 -2.10 28.33 10.67
C MET A 1 -2.28 27.04 9.88
N PRO A 2 -1.48 26.81 8.82
CA PRO A 2 -1.51 25.56 8.08
C PRO A 2 -1.19 24.38 8.99
N MET A 3 -1.84 23.23 8.74
CA MET A 3 -1.55 22.02 9.50
C MET A 3 -0.23 21.41 9.01
N LEU A 4 0.75 21.30 9.90
CA LEU A 4 1.98 20.58 9.62
C LEU A 4 1.71 19.08 9.73
N THR A 5 1.89 18.34 8.64
CA THR A 5 1.86 16.88 8.71
C THR A 5 3.28 16.33 8.67
N PHE A 6 3.74 15.79 9.80
CA PHE A 6 4.93 14.93 9.85
C PHE A 6 4.52 13.55 9.41
N ASN A 7 5.01 13.13 8.25
CA ASN A 7 4.78 11.77 7.79
C ASN A 7 6.04 10.94 7.91
N SER A 8 5.94 9.88 8.69
CA SER A 8 6.91 8.81 8.72
C SER A 8 6.35 7.57 8.03
N GLY A 9 7.20 6.91 7.28
CA GLY A 9 6.77 5.80 6.48
C GLY A 9 7.86 5.23 5.61
N ASP A 10 7.44 4.30 4.77
CA ASP A 10 8.28 3.70 3.76
C ASP A 10 7.87 4.14 2.34
N SER A 11 8.04 3.26 1.36
CA SER A 11 7.68 3.50 -0.03
C SER A 11 6.18 3.75 -0.26
N TYR A 12 5.31 3.34 0.66
CA TYR A 12 3.87 3.58 0.58
C TYR A 12 3.52 5.06 0.80
N THR A 13 4.41 5.81 1.46
CA THR A 13 4.20 7.19 1.91
C THR A 13 5.18 8.19 1.30
N ARG A 14 6.37 7.76 0.87
CA ARG A 14 7.43 8.61 0.31
C ARG A 14 6.98 9.50 -0.85
N THR A 15 7.46 10.75 -0.83
CA THR A 15 7.34 11.74 -1.93
C THR A 15 8.69 12.28 -2.44
N LEU A 16 9.83 11.79 -1.91
CA LEU A 16 11.20 12.33 -2.12
C LEU A 16 11.45 13.73 -1.57
N TRP A 17 10.65 14.16 -0.60
CA TRP A 17 10.88 15.44 0.05
C TRP A 17 12.25 15.50 0.73
N LYS A 18 12.90 16.66 0.63
CA LYS A 18 14.18 16.97 1.24
C LYS A 18 14.04 18.20 2.11
N ILE A 19 14.53 18.11 3.35
CA ILE A 19 14.50 19.21 4.32
C ILE A 19 15.17 20.50 3.82
N ASN A 20 16.26 20.37 3.05
CA ASN A 20 17.01 21.51 2.51
C ASN A 20 16.44 22.04 1.17
N GLY A 21 15.32 21.49 0.70
CA GLY A 21 14.64 21.98 -0.49
C GLY A 21 13.60 23.07 -0.18
N PRO A 22 12.88 23.58 -1.18
CA PRO A 22 11.77 24.49 -0.98
C PRO A 22 10.75 23.97 0.05
N VAL A 23 10.36 24.84 0.97
CA VAL A 23 9.35 24.51 2.00
C VAL A 23 7.96 24.40 1.38
N PRO A 24 7.05 23.61 1.97
CA PRO A 24 5.64 23.56 1.57
C PRO A 24 4.99 24.94 1.45
N SER A 25 4.16 25.10 0.43
CA SER A 25 3.37 26.30 0.16
C SER A 25 2.02 25.94 -0.45
N GLU A 26 1.14 26.93 -0.63
CA GLU A 26 -0.14 26.72 -1.33
C GLU A 26 0.04 26.19 -2.76
N GLN A 27 1.09 26.64 -3.47
CA GLN A 27 1.37 26.21 -4.84
C GLN A 27 1.96 24.80 -4.88
N ASN A 28 2.74 24.43 -3.87
CA ASN A 28 3.26 23.07 -3.72
C ASN A 28 3.13 22.62 -2.26
N PRO A 29 2.02 21.96 -1.87
CA PRO A 29 1.76 21.61 -0.47
C PRO A 29 2.71 20.53 0.07
N ILE A 30 3.55 19.93 -0.78
CA ILE A 30 4.64 19.03 -0.36
C ILE A 30 6.01 19.70 -0.38
N GLY A 31 6.11 20.98 -0.78
CA GLY A 31 7.33 21.78 -0.86
C GLY A 31 8.28 21.38 -1.99
N ASN A 32 8.82 20.16 -1.92
CA ASN A 32 9.71 19.60 -2.92
C ASN A 32 9.63 18.06 -2.97
N PRO A 33 9.87 17.42 -4.13
CA PRO A 33 9.92 18.03 -5.46
C PRO A 33 8.52 18.55 -5.90
N PRO A 34 8.31 19.01 -7.15
CA PRO A 34 6.97 19.34 -7.62
C PRO A 34 5.98 18.20 -7.39
N LEU A 35 4.77 18.53 -6.91
CA LEU A 35 3.67 17.59 -6.72
C LEU A 35 3.42 16.77 -8.02
N PRO A 36 3.29 15.42 -7.96
CA PRO A 36 3.02 14.57 -6.79
C PRO A 36 4.25 14.17 -5.97
N GLY A 37 5.45 14.62 -6.33
CA GLY A 37 6.70 14.11 -5.82
C GLY A 37 7.09 12.77 -6.46
N GLY A 38 8.16 12.16 -5.96
CA GLY A 38 8.54 10.80 -6.34
C GLY A 38 7.84 9.76 -5.49
N THR A 39 6.72 9.23 -5.98
CA THR A 39 5.92 8.20 -5.29
C THR A 39 6.09 6.82 -5.94
N SER A 40 5.57 5.79 -5.28
CA SER A 40 5.46 4.42 -5.82
C SER A 40 3.99 4.06 -6.12
N SER A 41 3.20 5.02 -6.62
CA SER A 41 1.75 4.83 -6.87
C SER A 41 1.28 5.21 -8.28
N GLY A 42 2.17 5.68 -9.16
CA GLY A 42 1.80 6.22 -10.47
C GLY A 42 1.07 7.58 -10.42
N GLY A 43 1.20 8.30 -9.31
CA GLY A 43 0.58 9.61 -9.10
C GLY A 43 0.73 10.10 -7.67
N LYS A 44 -0.25 10.86 -7.17
CA LYS A 44 -0.30 11.18 -5.73
C LYS A 44 -0.53 9.88 -4.94
N ASN A 45 0.22 9.68 -3.87
CA ASN A 45 -0.08 8.65 -2.86
C ASN A 45 -1.07 9.23 -1.83
N TRP A 46 -1.41 8.46 -0.80
CA TRP A 46 -2.43 8.85 0.18
C TRP A 46 -2.15 10.22 0.84
N VAL A 47 -0.89 10.53 1.18
CA VAL A 47 -0.53 11.81 1.80
C VAL A 47 -0.63 12.98 0.82
N GLY A 48 -0.21 12.77 -0.44
CA GLY A 48 -0.38 13.76 -1.48
C GLY A 48 -1.86 14.05 -1.75
N LEU A 49 -2.72 13.04 -1.66
CA LEU A 49 -4.18 13.17 -1.79
C LEU A 49 -4.80 13.90 -0.59
N LEU A 50 -4.34 13.61 0.63
CA LEU A 50 -4.81 14.29 1.82
C LEU A 50 -4.60 15.80 1.74
N VAL A 51 -3.41 16.24 1.32
CA VAL A 51 -3.06 17.67 1.28
C VAL A 51 -3.52 18.43 0.04
N THR A 52 -4.12 17.75 -0.94
CA THR A 52 -4.56 18.39 -2.20
C THR A 52 -6.01 18.16 -2.57
N LYS A 53 -6.63 17.10 -2.04
CA LYS A 53 -7.98 16.68 -2.42
C LYS A 53 -8.91 16.56 -1.22
N PHE A 54 -8.40 16.08 -0.08
CA PHE A 54 -9.22 15.85 1.10
C PHE A 54 -8.98 16.86 2.21
N ASN A 55 -8.21 17.92 1.97
CA ASN A 55 -7.98 18.97 2.96
C ASN A 55 -9.12 20.00 2.96
N VAL A 56 -9.51 20.46 4.15
CA VAL A 56 -10.53 21.52 4.32
C VAL A 56 -9.90 22.91 4.37
N SER A 57 -8.67 22.97 4.86
CA SER A 57 -7.82 24.16 4.93
C SER A 57 -6.42 23.81 4.40
N SER A 58 -5.52 24.77 4.33
CA SER A 58 -4.14 24.51 3.90
C SER A 58 -3.45 23.51 4.83
N VAL A 59 -2.99 22.40 4.26
CA VAL A 59 -2.22 21.37 4.96
C VAL A 59 -0.88 21.26 4.25
N PHE A 60 0.20 21.42 5.00
CA PHE A 60 1.56 21.41 4.50
C PHE A 60 2.28 20.15 4.95
N LEU A 61 2.81 19.41 3.97
CA LEU A 61 3.38 18.10 4.17
C LEU A 61 4.90 18.18 4.28
N TYR A 62 5.43 17.77 5.44
CA TYR A 62 6.85 17.55 5.70
C TYR A 62 7.08 16.04 5.80
N ASN A 63 7.41 15.42 4.66
CA ASN A 63 7.39 13.96 4.52
C ASN A 63 8.78 13.35 4.65
N PHE A 64 9.07 12.78 5.82
CA PHE A 64 10.35 12.11 6.08
C PHE A 64 10.35 10.64 5.63
N ALA A 65 9.24 10.13 5.10
CA ALA A 65 9.14 8.74 4.66
C ALA A 65 10.20 8.37 3.60
N SER A 66 10.81 7.20 3.78
CA SER A 66 11.94 6.72 2.98
C SER A 66 11.69 5.28 2.51
N SER A 67 11.84 5.02 1.20
CA SER A 67 11.60 3.68 0.65
C SER A 67 12.44 2.62 1.35
N GLY A 68 11.78 1.56 1.81
CA GLY A 68 12.46 0.47 2.51
C GLY A 68 12.99 0.86 3.89
N ALA A 69 12.42 1.89 4.53
CA ALA A 69 12.70 2.19 5.93
C ALA A 69 12.18 1.03 6.81
N PRO A 70 13.05 0.33 7.58
CA PRO A 70 12.58 -0.42 8.72
C PRO A 70 12.18 0.56 9.84
N ILE A 71 11.62 0.04 10.92
CA ILE A 71 11.43 0.84 12.13
C ILE A 71 12.78 1.20 12.75
N ASP A 72 13.70 0.23 12.83
CA ASP A 72 15.04 0.43 13.36
C ASP A 72 16.06 -0.53 12.75
N LYS A 73 17.11 0.02 12.14
CA LYS A 73 18.19 -0.77 11.51
C LYS A 73 19.04 -1.57 12.48
N THR A 74 19.10 -1.16 13.75
CA THR A 74 19.84 -1.87 14.80
C THR A 74 19.12 -3.14 15.23
N LEU A 75 17.78 -3.19 15.08
CA LEU A 75 16.97 -4.38 15.30
C LEU A 75 16.90 -5.25 14.03
N LEU A 76 16.85 -4.61 12.86
CA LEU A 76 16.74 -5.27 11.57
C LEU A 76 17.68 -4.63 10.56
N ALA A 77 18.85 -5.26 10.40
CA ALA A 77 19.85 -4.81 9.46
C ALA A 77 19.23 -4.64 8.05
N PRO A 78 19.40 -3.48 7.41
CA PRO A 78 18.92 -3.30 6.05
C PRO A 78 19.68 -4.21 5.10
N GLN A 79 19.03 -4.62 3.99
CA GLN A 79 19.75 -5.24 2.88
C GLN A 79 20.88 -4.29 2.43
N PRO A 80 22.04 -4.78 1.97
CA PRO A 80 23.18 -3.93 1.62
C PRO A 80 22.83 -2.74 0.71
N LEU A 81 21.97 -2.96 -0.30
CA LEU A 81 21.50 -1.94 -1.24
C LEU A 81 20.56 -0.87 -0.64
N LEU A 82 20.13 -1.04 0.61
CA LEU A 82 19.24 -0.14 1.36
C LEU A 82 19.91 0.41 2.63
N SER A 83 21.21 0.17 2.82
CA SER A 83 21.95 0.54 4.03
C SER A 83 21.98 2.06 4.27
N ASP A 84 21.92 2.86 3.22
CA ASP A 84 21.88 4.32 3.25
C ASP A 84 20.49 4.92 3.56
N ARG A 85 19.41 4.13 3.46
CA ARG A 85 18.02 4.61 3.59
C ARG A 85 17.65 4.89 5.04
N VAL A 86 17.17 6.07 5.41
CA VAL A 86 16.80 6.38 6.80
C VAL A 86 15.68 5.46 7.33
N ASP A 87 15.80 5.00 8.58
CA ASP A 87 14.75 4.26 9.30
C ASP A 87 13.83 5.20 10.09
N PHE A 88 12.78 4.67 10.75
CA PHE A 88 11.85 5.50 11.50
C PHE A 88 12.53 6.27 12.65
N VAL A 89 13.48 5.65 13.35
CA VAL A 89 14.28 6.32 14.38
C VAL A 89 15.01 7.54 13.81
N ASN A 90 15.64 7.41 12.64
CA ASN A 90 16.27 8.52 11.94
C ASN A 90 15.26 9.56 11.46
N GLN A 91 14.07 9.16 10.99
CA GLN A 91 13.00 10.09 10.57
C GLN A 91 12.55 10.98 11.74
N VAL A 92 12.32 10.41 12.92
CA VAL A 92 12.01 11.18 14.14
C VAL A 92 13.18 12.03 14.61
N GLN A 93 14.42 11.53 14.50
CA GLN A 93 15.60 12.31 14.83
C GLN A 93 15.80 13.52 13.89
N LEU A 94 15.44 13.38 12.61
CA LEU A 94 15.46 14.49 11.66
C LEU A 94 14.37 15.52 12.01
N PHE A 95 13.16 15.10 12.35
CA PHE A 95 12.13 16.01 12.87
C PHE A 95 12.62 16.77 14.10
N ASN A 96 13.21 16.06 15.07
CA ASN A 96 13.78 16.67 16.27
C ASN A 96 14.81 17.76 15.94
N LYS A 97 15.72 17.50 15.01
CA LYS A 97 16.78 18.44 14.64
C LYS A 97 16.31 19.65 13.83
N THR A 98 15.11 19.59 13.23
CA THR A 98 14.73 20.53 12.16
C THR A 98 13.40 21.24 12.42
N LEU A 99 12.37 20.51 12.83
CA LEU A 99 11.00 21.01 12.95
C LEU A 99 10.52 21.10 14.40
N SER A 100 11.08 20.33 15.33
CA SER A 100 10.57 20.28 16.72
C SER A 100 10.53 21.66 17.41
N ALA A 101 11.49 22.52 17.09
CA ALA A 101 11.59 23.88 17.62
C ALA A 101 10.62 24.88 16.96
N ALA A 102 9.72 24.42 16.08
CA ALA A 102 8.77 25.23 15.32
C ALA A 102 9.43 26.47 14.67
N PRO A 103 10.42 26.26 13.78
CA PRO A 103 11.18 27.37 13.20
C PRO A 103 10.26 28.31 12.41
N SER A 104 10.68 29.57 12.24
CA SER A 104 9.86 30.60 11.59
C SER A 104 9.41 30.27 10.17
N TRP A 105 10.13 29.41 9.45
CA TRP A 105 9.80 28.93 8.10
C TRP A 105 8.84 27.73 8.09
N ALA A 106 8.59 27.10 9.24
CA ALA A 106 7.61 26.05 9.45
C ALA A 106 6.97 26.17 10.84
N PRO A 107 6.21 27.25 11.10
CA PRO A 107 5.60 27.46 12.40
C PRO A 107 4.48 26.45 12.62
N TRP A 108 4.39 25.87 13.82
CA TRP A 108 3.32 24.97 14.21
C TRP A 108 3.08 25.01 15.72
N THR A 109 1.93 24.49 16.12
CA THR A 109 1.49 24.34 17.52
C THR A 109 0.94 22.93 17.71
N ALA A 110 0.71 22.51 18.95
CA ALA A 110 0.03 21.24 19.25
C ALA A 110 -1.28 21.06 18.46
N GLN A 111 -2.04 22.13 18.25
CA GLN A 111 -3.31 22.13 17.51
C GLN A 111 -3.13 22.12 15.99
N SER A 112 -1.95 22.50 15.49
CA SER A 112 -1.64 22.61 14.06
C SER A 112 -0.50 21.70 13.62
N SER A 113 -0.29 20.58 14.31
CA SER A 113 0.60 19.50 13.89
C SER A 113 -0.08 18.13 13.99
N ILE A 114 0.11 17.29 12.96
CA ILE A 114 -0.29 15.88 12.91
C ILE A 114 0.95 15.04 12.58
N ALA A 115 1.22 14.00 13.37
CA ALA A 115 2.11 12.92 12.98
C ALA A 115 1.28 11.77 12.40
N ALA A 116 1.44 11.44 11.12
CA ALA A 116 0.85 10.24 10.54
C ALA A 116 1.93 9.23 10.16
N MET A 117 1.70 7.97 10.56
CA MET A 117 2.70 6.92 10.48
C MET A 117 2.12 5.70 9.79
N TRP A 118 2.76 5.31 8.67
CA TRP A 118 2.48 4.05 7.98
C TRP A 118 3.78 3.34 7.67
N LEU A 119 4.15 2.42 8.56
CA LEU A 119 5.43 1.73 8.64
C LEU A 119 5.18 0.29 9.01
N ASN A 120 5.99 -0.63 8.47
CA ASN A 120 6.16 -2.06 8.82
C ASN A 120 6.34 -2.95 7.59
N ALA A 121 6.32 -2.39 6.38
CA ALA A 121 6.35 -3.20 5.17
C ALA A 121 7.60 -4.03 5.03
N LYS A 122 8.71 -3.39 5.40
CA LYS A 122 10.01 -4.03 5.37
C LYS A 122 10.16 -5.00 6.53
N ASP A 123 9.83 -4.60 7.76
CA ASP A 123 10.03 -5.40 8.95
C ASP A 123 9.30 -6.75 8.84
N LEU A 124 8.00 -6.73 8.50
CA LEU A 124 7.20 -7.95 8.34
C LEU A 124 7.73 -8.89 7.25
N ARG A 125 8.10 -8.33 6.09
CA ARG A 125 8.62 -9.11 4.97
C ARG A 125 9.97 -9.73 5.29
N ASP A 126 10.88 -8.95 5.86
CA ASP A 126 12.27 -9.36 6.05
C ASP A 126 12.41 -10.35 7.22
N THR A 127 11.46 -10.37 8.16
CA THR A 127 11.47 -11.30 9.30
C THR A 127 10.56 -12.51 9.13
N LEU A 128 9.81 -12.61 8.04
CA LEU A 128 8.75 -13.62 7.89
C LEU A 128 9.24 -15.04 8.20
N ASP A 129 10.47 -15.37 7.78
CA ASP A 129 11.04 -16.70 7.94
C ASP A 129 11.95 -16.88 9.15
N TYR A 130 12.06 -15.88 10.02
CA TYR A 130 12.90 -15.97 11.20
C TYR A 130 12.19 -16.78 12.30
N PRO A 131 12.87 -17.77 12.93
CA PRO A 131 12.27 -18.56 14.00
C PRO A 131 11.77 -17.72 15.19
N ASN A 132 12.41 -16.58 15.44
CA ASN A 132 12.08 -15.63 16.52
C ASN A 132 11.30 -14.40 16.01
N ALA A 133 10.64 -14.47 14.86
CA ALA A 133 9.84 -13.36 14.31
C ALA A 133 8.84 -12.73 15.31
N PRO A 134 8.15 -13.49 16.19
CA PRO A 134 7.28 -12.90 17.20
C PRO A 134 8.01 -11.98 18.20
N ASP A 135 9.21 -12.35 18.65
CA ASP A 135 9.98 -11.55 19.62
C ASP A 135 10.63 -10.33 18.96
N ILE A 136 11.04 -10.48 17.71
CA ILE A 136 11.46 -9.35 16.89
C ILE A 136 10.30 -8.37 16.72
N SER A 137 9.09 -8.85 16.43
CA SER A 137 7.89 -8.00 16.27
C SER A 137 7.60 -7.20 17.54
N LYS A 138 7.75 -7.81 18.73
CA LYS A 138 7.62 -7.09 20.03
C LYS A 138 8.69 -6.02 20.20
N SER A 139 9.95 -6.35 19.88
CA SER A 139 11.09 -5.42 20.01
C SER A 139 10.94 -4.22 19.06
N VAL A 140 10.54 -4.50 17.83
CA VAL A 140 10.23 -3.51 16.80
C VAL A 140 9.05 -2.63 17.22
N MET A 141 7.97 -3.21 17.77
CA MET A 141 6.84 -2.41 18.26
C MET A 141 7.23 -1.53 19.46
N LYS A 142 8.03 -2.06 20.40
CA LYS A 142 8.56 -1.26 21.50
C LYS A 142 9.34 -0.05 20.98
N ARG A 143 10.23 -0.26 20.00
CA ARG A 143 11.02 0.81 19.38
C ARG A 143 10.16 1.80 18.58
N TYR A 144 9.10 1.33 17.91
CA TYR A 144 8.10 2.18 17.27
C TYR A 144 7.48 3.13 18.31
N MET A 145 6.97 2.59 19.41
CA MET A 145 6.28 3.39 20.43
C MET A 145 7.23 4.32 21.18
N GLU A 146 8.49 3.93 21.39
CA GLU A 146 9.53 4.85 21.88
C GLU A 146 9.66 6.10 20.98
N GLN A 147 9.54 5.95 19.66
CA GLN A 147 9.58 7.11 18.75
C GLN A 147 8.30 7.95 18.82
N VAL A 148 7.13 7.31 19.03
CA VAL A 148 5.86 8.00 19.25
C VAL A 148 5.93 8.87 20.52
N GLU A 149 6.42 8.31 21.62
CA GLU A 149 6.64 9.04 22.88
C GLU A 149 7.59 10.23 22.68
N ARG A 150 8.65 10.07 21.87
CA ARG A 150 9.56 11.17 21.53
C ARG A 150 8.85 12.29 20.76
N LEU A 151 8.01 11.96 19.79
CA LEU A 151 7.21 12.97 19.06
C LEU A 151 6.23 13.70 20.00
N TYR A 152 5.60 12.97 20.92
CA TYR A 152 4.74 13.55 21.94
C TYR A 152 5.53 14.49 22.88
N ALA A 153 6.70 14.07 23.35
CA ALA A 153 7.59 14.89 24.17
C ALA A 153 8.08 16.16 23.43
N MET A 154 8.14 16.13 22.10
CA MET A 154 8.46 17.29 21.24
C MET A 154 7.26 18.23 21.01
N GLY A 155 6.08 17.94 21.56
CA GLY A 155 4.90 18.81 21.48
C GLY A 155 3.84 18.40 20.45
N VAL A 156 4.03 17.30 19.72
CA VAL A 156 2.99 16.77 18.82
C VAL A 156 1.82 16.25 19.66
N ARG A 157 0.59 16.60 19.27
CA ARG A 157 -0.63 16.16 19.97
C ARG A 157 -1.66 15.47 19.10
N ASN A 158 -1.45 15.39 17.80
CA ASN A 158 -2.35 14.68 16.91
C ASN A 158 -1.61 13.54 16.21
N PHE A 159 -2.11 12.32 16.34
CA PHE A 159 -1.45 11.12 15.83
C PHE A 159 -2.42 10.27 15.00
N ILE A 160 -1.95 9.84 13.83
CA ILE A 160 -2.65 8.90 12.96
C ILE A 160 -1.76 7.68 12.74
N PHE A 161 -2.24 6.51 13.16
CA PHE A 161 -1.54 5.24 13.01
C PHE A 161 -2.25 4.40 11.94
N LEU A 162 -1.52 3.98 10.92
CA LEU A 162 -2.04 3.07 9.90
C LEU A 162 -1.59 1.65 10.21
N THR A 163 -2.52 0.69 10.19
CA THR A 163 -2.18 -0.74 10.28
C THR A 163 -1.31 -1.18 9.10
N ALA A 164 -0.61 -2.30 9.27
CA ALA A 164 0.18 -2.91 8.20
C ALA A 164 -0.63 -3.03 6.92
N PRO A 165 -0.08 -2.62 5.75
CA PRO A 165 -0.74 -2.93 4.51
C PRO A 165 -0.80 -4.46 4.36
N PRO A 166 -1.90 -5.00 3.82
CA PRO A 166 -2.10 -6.44 3.72
C PRO A 166 -1.22 -7.02 2.61
N PHE A 167 0.06 -7.31 2.91
CA PHE A 167 1.04 -7.82 1.95
C PHE A 167 0.57 -9.05 1.20
N TYR A 168 -0.15 -9.93 1.89
CA TYR A 168 -0.72 -11.13 1.31
C TYR A 168 -1.71 -10.88 0.16
N LEU A 169 -2.16 -9.63 -0.05
CA LEU A 169 -2.95 -9.21 -1.21
C LEU A 169 -2.09 -8.70 -2.38
N THR A 170 -0.80 -8.46 -2.18
CA THR A 170 0.07 -7.90 -3.24
C THR A 170 0.42 -8.98 -4.27
N PRO A 171 0.60 -8.60 -5.55
CA PRO A 171 0.99 -9.55 -6.60
C PRO A 171 2.29 -10.31 -6.33
N LEU A 172 3.21 -9.71 -5.57
CA LEU A 172 4.44 -10.35 -5.11
C LEU A 172 4.17 -11.68 -4.38
N PHE A 173 3.07 -11.77 -3.64
CA PHE A 173 2.78 -12.91 -2.77
C PHE A 173 1.64 -13.82 -3.27
N PHE A 174 1.10 -13.61 -4.46
CA PHE A 174 0.07 -14.51 -5.01
C PHE A 174 0.54 -15.95 -5.22
N ARG A 175 1.85 -16.11 -5.47
CA ARG A 175 2.50 -17.40 -5.71
C ARG A 175 2.90 -18.12 -4.43
N LEU A 176 2.67 -17.53 -3.25
CA LEU A 176 2.90 -18.25 -2.00
C LEU A 176 1.99 -19.49 -1.93
N ASN A 177 2.54 -20.60 -1.44
CA ASN A 177 1.73 -21.74 -1.04
C ASN A 177 0.85 -21.37 0.18
N ALA A 178 -0.12 -22.21 0.52
CA ALA A 178 -1.07 -21.92 1.59
C ALA A 178 -0.38 -21.72 2.96
N SER A 179 0.66 -22.49 3.28
CA SER A 179 1.44 -22.33 4.51
C SER A 179 2.14 -20.96 4.59
N SER A 180 2.91 -20.58 3.57
CA SER A 180 3.58 -19.27 3.53
C SER A 180 2.59 -18.10 3.51
N TYR A 181 1.45 -18.25 2.83
CA TYR A 181 0.36 -17.26 2.84
C TYR A 181 -0.21 -17.09 4.26
N ASN A 182 -0.57 -18.18 4.93
CA ASN A 182 -1.12 -18.16 6.28
C ASN A 182 -0.11 -17.61 7.30
N LYS A 183 1.18 -17.88 7.09
CA LYS A 183 2.28 -17.31 7.88
C LYS A 183 2.34 -15.79 7.72
N LEU A 184 2.23 -15.27 6.49
CA LEU A 184 2.22 -13.83 6.21
C LEU A 184 0.98 -13.15 6.81
N VAL A 185 -0.20 -13.75 6.67
CA VAL A 185 -1.44 -13.28 7.32
C VAL A 185 -1.25 -13.21 8.84
N SER A 186 -0.76 -14.29 9.46
CA SER A 186 -0.54 -14.34 10.90
C SER A 186 0.49 -13.32 11.39
N ALA A 187 1.57 -13.10 10.63
CA ALA A 187 2.57 -12.08 10.94
C ALA A 187 1.98 -10.67 10.86
N THR A 188 1.19 -10.38 9.82
CA THR A 188 0.44 -9.12 9.68
C THR A 188 -0.53 -8.90 10.83
N ASP A 189 -1.32 -9.92 11.21
CA ASP A 189 -2.29 -9.84 12.30
C ASP A 189 -1.62 -9.65 13.66
N ASN A 190 -0.50 -10.34 13.90
CA ASN A 190 0.31 -10.18 15.10
C ASN A 190 0.86 -8.75 15.22
N PHE A 191 1.43 -8.19 14.15
CA PHE A 191 1.91 -6.81 14.16
C PHE A 191 0.77 -5.83 14.43
N ASN A 192 -0.37 -5.99 13.74
CA ASN A 192 -1.52 -5.11 13.92
C ASN A 192 -2.09 -5.20 15.34
N SER A 193 -2.12 -6.39 15.94
CA SER A 193 -2.54 -6.57 17.33
C SER A 193 -1.61 -5.85 18.31
N LEU A 194 -0.28 -5.99 18.12
CA LEU A 194 0.72 -5.26 18.91
C LEU A 194 0.60 -3.74 18.76
N LEU A 195 0.40 -3.25 17.52
CA LEU A 195 0.22 -1.83 17.24
C LEU A 195 -1.02 -1.28 17.93
N LEU A 196 -2.18 -1.90 17.69
CA LEU A 196 -3.46 -1.42 18.23
C LEU A 196 -3.48 -1.46 19.76
N GLY A 197 -2.94 -2.52 20.37
CA GLY A 197 -2.79 -2.60 21.82
C GLY A 197 -1.89 -1.49 22.37
N SER A 198 -0.74 -1.24 21.73
CA SER A 198 0.19 -0.20 22.18
C SER A 198 -0.33 1.21 21.96
N VAL A 199 -1.05 1.45 20.87
CA VAL A 199 -1.70 2.75 20.58
C VAL A 199 -2.83 3.02 21.57
N ALA A 200 -3.59 1.99 21.98
CA ALA A 200 -4.61 2.14 23.03
C ALA A 200 -3.98 2.54 24.38
N VAL A 201 -2.86 1.92 24.76
CA VAL A 201 -2.09 2.32 25.96
C VAL A 201 -1.61 3.77 25.83
N PHE A 202 -0.98 4.13 24.71
CA PHE A 202 -0.52 5.50 24.47
C PHE A 202 -1.65 6.53 24.59
N ALA A 203 -2.80 6.28 23.98
CA ALA A 203 -3.96 7.16 24.06
C ALA A 203 -4.50 7.30 25.49
N SER A 204 -4.48 6.21 26.28
CA SER A 204 -4.91 6.26 27.68
C SER A 204 -3.94 7.03 28.59
N SER A 205 -2.63 6.97 28.30
CA SER A 205 -1.58 7.66 29.05
C SER A 205 -1.45 9.14 28.70
N HIS A 206 -1.95 9.55 27.52
CA HIS A 206 -1.84 10.92 27.00
C HIS A 206 -3.22 11.47 26.60
N PRO A 207 -4.09 11.80 27.59
CA PRO A 207 -5.46 12.20 27.33
C PRO A 207 -5.60 13.56 26.61
N ASP A 208 -4.54 14.36 26.55
CA ASP A 208 -4.45 15.60 25.79
C ASP A 208 -4.06 15.37 24.31
N ALA A 209 -3.72 14.15 23.92
CA ALA A 209 -3.45 13.78 22.54
C ALA A 209 -4.70 13.27 21.81
N THR A 210 -4.90 13.72 20.58
CA THR A 210 -5.87 13.12 19.65
C THR A 210 -5.21 11.96 18.91
N VAL A 211 -5.75 10.76 19.13
CA VAL A 211 -5.23 9.52 18.54
C VAL A 211 -6.27 8.89 17.61
N ARG A 212 -5.85 8.56 16.39
CA ARG A 212 -6.67 7.87 15.38
C ARG A 212 -5.92 6.66 14.81
N THR A 213 -6.61 5.55 14.67
CA THR A 213 -6.10 4.32 14.02
C THR A 213 -6.88 4.06 12.74
N ILE A 214 -6.18 3.76 11.65
CA ILE A 214 -6.76 3.47 10.34
C ILE A 214 -6.48 2.02 9.99
N ASP A 215 -7.54 1.25 9.80
CA ASP A 215 -7.42 -0.09 9.23
C ASP A 215 -7.23 -0.02 7.71
N THR A 216 -6.01 -0.29 7.26
CA THR A 216 -5.66 -0.24 5.83
C THR A 216 -6.19 -1.44 5.05
N LEU A 217 -6.52 -2.57 5.72
CA LEU A 217 -7.12 -3.72 5.06
C LEU A 217 -8.41 -3.33 4.34
N ARG A 218 -9.18 -2.41 4.93
CA ARG A 218 -10.44 -1.93 4.36
C ARG A 218 -10.26 -1.36 2.95
N ALA A 219 -9.37 -0.39 2.79
CA ALA A 219 -9.08 0.24 1.50
C ALA A 219 -8.60 -0.78 0.45
N PHE A 220 -7.70 -1.68 0.84
CA PHE A 220 -7.15 -2.69 -0.07
C PHE A 220 -8.22 -3.68 -0.51
N LEU A 221 -9.01 -4.23 0.42
CA LEU A 221 -10.06 -5.19 0.08
C LEU A 221 -11.16 -4.60 -0.78
N THR A 222 -11.58 -3.36 -0.53
CA THR A 222 -12.61 -2.72 -1.36
C THR A 222 -12.21 -2.70 -2.83
N ALA A 223 -10.96 -2.31 -3.13
CA ALA A 223 -10.44 -2.33 -4.50
C ALA A 223 -10.21 -3.75 -5.02
N PHE A 224 -9.58 -4.61 -4.21
CA PHE A 224 -9.23 -5.97 -4.59
C PHE A 224 -10.46 -6.81 -4.96
N GLN A 225 -11.58 -6.62 -4.25
CA GLN A 225 -12.84 -7.33 -4.52
C GLN A 225 -13.65 -6.71 -5.66
N ASN A 226 -13.37 -5.48 -6.06
CA ASN A 226 -14.12 -4.77 -7.10
C ASN A 226 -13.19 -4.09 -8.14
N PRO A 227 -12.20 -4.79 -8.74
CA PRO A 227 -11.13 -4.16 -9.50
C PRO A 227 -11.63 -3.30 -10.67
N THR A 228 -12.68 -3.76 -11.36
CA THR A 228 -13.26 -3.06 -12.52
C THR A 228 -13.93 -1.74 -12.14
N LYS A 229 -14.51 -1.63 -10.94
CA LYS A 229 -15.05 -0.35 -10.41
C LYS A 229 -13.96 0.70 -10.22
N PHE A 230 -12.71 0.25 -10.05
CA PHE A 230 -11.52 1.10 -9.89
C PHE A 230 -10.66 1.12 -11.15
N GLY A 231 -11.22 0.76 -12.31
CA GLY A 231 -10.53 0.87 -13.60
C GLY A 231 -9.43 -0.17 -13.85
N ALA A 232 -9.33 -1.21 -13.01
CA ALA A 232 -8.42 -2.33 -13.22
C ALA A 232 -9.17 -3.53 -13.85
N PRO A 233 -8.54 -4.26 -14.79
CA PRO A 233 -9.19 -5.43 -15.42
C PRO A 233 -9.39 -6.59 -14.44
N ASN A 234 -8.51 -6.74 -13.44
CA ASN A 234 -8.63 -7.72 -12.36
C ASN A 234 -7.77 -7.30 -11.15
N SER A 235 -7.87 -8.05 -10.05
CA SER A 235 -7.17 -7.76 -8.80
C SER A 235 -5.67 -8.03 -8.83
N ALA A 236 -5.17 -8.71 -9.87
CA ALA A 236 -3.77 -9.09 -10.01
C ALA A 236 -2.98 -8.25 -11.02
N CYS A 237 -3.66 -7.36 -11.74
CA CYS A 237 -3.06 -6.48 -12.74
C CYS A 237 -1.95 -5.63 -12.13
N VAL A 238 -0.80 -5.55 -12.81
CA VAL A 238 0.33 -4.68 -12.46
C VAL A 238 0.63 -3.77 -13.65
N ASN A 239 0.75 -2.46 -13.42
CA ASN A 239 1.22 -1.52 -14.43
C ASN A 239 1.87 -0.30 -13.76
N LEU A 240 3.09 0.03 -14.19
CA LEU A 240 3.89 1.13 -13.65
C LEU A 240 3.22 2.51 -13.79
N ASN A 241 2.21 2.66 -14.65
CA ASN A 241 1.40 3.89 -14.65
C ASN A 241 0.58 4.07 -13.36
N GLY A 242 0.42 3.02 -12.53
CA GLY A 242 -0.31 3.00 -11.27
C GLY A 242 -1.79 3.37 -11.36
N ARG A 243 -2.38 3.37 -12.57
CA ARG A 243 -3.72 3.88 -12.85
C ARG A 243 -4.62 2.88 -13.55
N SER A 244 -4.09 2.11 -14.51
CA SER A 244 -4.88 1.11 -15.25
C SER A 244 -4.91 -0.26 -14.56
N CYS A 245 -4.24 -0.39 -13.42
CA CYS A 245 -4.19 -1.57 -12.58
C CYS A 245 -4.31 -1.16 -11.11
N LEU A 246 -4.71 -2.09 -10.24
CA LEU A 246 -4.70 -1.86 -8.79
C LEU A 246 -3.29 -1.67 -8.23
N TRP A 247 -2.29 -2.25 -8.90
CA TRP A 247 -0.91 -2.30 -8.43
C TRP A 247 0.01 -1.52 -9.38
N HIS A 248 0.84 -0.64 -8.82
CA HIS A 248 1.86 0.09 -9.55
C HIS A 248 3.00 -0.84 -9.97
N ASP A 249 3.50 -1.64 -9.03
CA ASP A 249 4.41 -2.76 -9.27
C ASP A 249 3.93 -3.99 -8.47
N TYR A 250 4.75 -5.01 -8.31
CA TYR A 250 4.34 -6.23 -7.60
C TYR A 250 4.08 -6.03 -6.10
N LEU A 251 4.54 -4.93 -5.51
CA LEU A 251 4.45 -4.67 -4.07
C LEU A 251 3.60 -3.45 -3.74
N HIS A 252 3.65 -2.39 -4.55
CA HIS A 252 3.09 -1.10 -4.19
C HIS A 252 1.69 -0.88 -4.80
N PRO A 253 0.73 -0.39 -4.00
CA PRO A 253 -0.59 -0.04 -4.50
C PRO A 253 -0.52 1.13 -5.49
N GLY A 254 -1.31 1.02 -6.56
CA GLY A 254 -1.56 2.11 -7.49
C GLY A 254 -2.43 3.21 -6.86
N TYR A 255 -2.67 4.26 -7.64
CA TYR A 255 -3.39 5.47 -7.25
C TYR A 255 -4.74 5.19 -6.61
N GLN A 256 -5.51 4.21 -7.10
CA GLN A 256 -6.87 3.96 -6.61
C GLN A 256 -6.90 3.40 -5.19
N ILE A 257 -6.02 2.44 -4.87
CA ILE A 257 -5.89 1.94 -3.49
C ILE A 257 -5.37 3.06 -2.58
N GLN A 258 -4.38 3.83 -3.02
CA GLN A 258 -3.87 5.00 -2.29
C GLN A 258 -4.97 6.04 -2.03
N GLN A 259 -5.90 6.22 -2.97
CA GLN A 259 -7.07 7.07 -2.80
C GLN A 259 -8.04 6.55 -1.75
N LEU A 260 -8.29 5.24 -1.72
CA LEU A 260 -9.13 4.63 -0.69
C LEU A 260 -8.50 4.74 0.70
N VAL A 261 -7.18 4.61 0.82
CA VAL A 261 -6.48 4.86 2.10
C VAL A 261 -6.66 6.31 2.55
N ALA A 262 -6.51 7.28 1.64
CA ALA A 262 -6.76 8.69 1.95
C ALA A 262 -8.22 8.99 2.33
N VAL A 263 -9.19 8.34 1.69
CA VAL A 263 -10.62 8.38 2.06
C VAL A 263 -10.81 7.91 3.49
N ASP A 264 -10.16 6.81 3.86
CA ASP A 264 -10.29 6.19 5.17
C ASP A 264 -9.68 7.08 6.27
N VAL A 265 -8.54 7.71 5.99
CA VAL A 265 -7.94 8.72 6.87
C VAL A 265 -8.86 9.93 7.01
N ALA A 266 -9.35 10.50 5.90
CA ALA A 266 -10.20 11.68 5.91
C ALA A 266 -11.53 11.46 6.65
N LYS A 267 -12.14 10.28 6.50
CA LYS A 267 -13.35 9.89 7.25
C LYS A 267 -13.08 9.74 8.74
N THR A 268 -11.97 9.09 9.11
CA THR A 268 -11.65 8.77 10.51
C THR A 268 -11.19 10.01 11.29
N TRP A 269 -10.48 10.93 10.62
CA TRP A 269 -10.12 12.20 11.21
C TRP A 269 -11.36 13.06 11.51
N GLY A 270 -12.31 13.11 10.58
CA GLY A 270 -13.52 13.94 10.67
C GLY A 270 -13.26 15.40 10.29
N SER A 271 -14.26 16.26 10.43
CA SER A 271 -14.21 17.66 9.98
C SER A 271 -13.17 18.50 10.72
N GLY A 272 -12.52 19.43 10.00
CA GLY A 272 -11.66 20.48 10.56
C GLY A 272 -10.28 20.56 9.91
N VAL A 273 -9.75 19.41 9.48
CA VAL A 273 -8.46 19.33 8.77
C VAL A 273 -8.64 18.58 7.45
N PHE A 274 -9.17 17.35 7.55
CA PHE A 274 -9.51 16.53 6.41
C PHE A 274 -11.02 16.36 6.30
N LYS A 275 -11.56 16.19 5.10
CA LYS A 275 -12.98 15.87 4.91
C LYS A 275 -13.16 15.07 3.64
N CYS A 276 -14.00 14.05 3.73
CA CYS A 276 -14.34 13.20 2.62
C CYS A 276 -15.73 13.58 2.06
N THR A 277 -15.80 14.57 1.16
CA THR A 277 -17.05 15.00 0.49
C THR A 277 -17.18 14.51 -0.95
N GLU A 278 -16.18 13.78 -1.43
CA GLU A 278 -16.12 13.26 -2.79
C GLU A 278 -17.09 12.09 -3.00
N GLY A 279 -17.54 11.85 -4.23
CA GLY A 279 -18.45 10.72 -4.52
C GLY A 279 -17.87 9.36 -4.10
N ILE A 280 -16.55 9.20 -4.18
CA ILE A 280 -15.86 7.98 -3.70
C ILE A 280 -16.04 7.74 -2.20
N CYS A 281 -16.30 8.79 -1.41
CA CYS A 281 -16.54 8.70 0.02
C CYS A 281 -17.89 8.06 0.36
N SER A 282 -18.93 8.31 -0.42
CA SER A 282 -20.25 7.69 -0.20
C SER A 282 -20.33 6.27 -0.76
N ASN A 283 -19.52 5.96 -1.78
CA ASN A 283 -19.60 4.70 -2.51
C ASN A 283 -18.62 3.62 -2.00
N THR A 284 -17.83 3.90 -0.96
CA THR A 284 -16.93 2.92 -0.34
C THR A 284 -17.71 1.97 0.57
N ALA A 285 -18.26 0.90 0.00
CA ALA A 285 -18.88 -0.16 0.80
C ALA A 285 -17.86 -0.81 1.74
N LYS A 286 -18.33 -1.26 2.92
CA LYS A 286 -17.52 -2.09 3.82
C LYS A 286 -17.12 -3.37 3.08
N PRO A 287 -15.84 -3.74 3.03
CA PRO A 287 -15.41 -4.96 2.36
C PRO A 287 -15.97 -6.18 3.09
N THR A 288 -16.36 -7.17 2.31
CA THR A 288 -16.68 -8.50 2.83
C THR A 288 -15.40 -9.15 3.35
N PRO A 289 -15.45 -9.93 4.46
CA PRO A 289 -14.30 -10.70 4.92
C PRO A 289 -13.70 -11.53 3.78
N MET A 290 -12.38 -11.61 3.70
CA MET A 290 -11.76 -12.52 2.74
C MET A 290 -12.15 -13.97 3.08
N PRO A 291 -12.46 -14.79 2.06
CA PRO A 291 -12.43 -16.23 2.24
C PRO A 291 -11.04 -16.63 2.76
N LYS A 292 -10.98 -17.38 3.87
CA LYS A 292 -9.71 -17.97 4.31
C LYS A 292 -9.19 -18.84 3.17
N ARG A 293 -7.89 -18.74 2.86
CA ARG A 293 -7.23 -19.67 1.93
C ARG A 293 -7.07 -21.00 2.68
N THR A 294 -8.14 -21.80 2.70
CA THR A 294 -8.09 -23.16 3.21
C THR A 294 -7.06 -23.94 2.37
N ASP A 295 -6.29 -24.82 3.00
CA ASP A 295 -5.34 -25.66 2.28
C ASP A 295 -6.04 -26.33 1.10
N SER A 296 -5.48 -26.13 -0.09
CA SER A 296 -5.95 -26.63 -1.39
C SER A 296 -7.31 -26.13 -1.88
N THR A 297 -7.35 -24.96 -2.53
CA THR A 297 -7.91 -24.80 -3.88
C THR A 297 -7.55 -23.43 -4.46
N THR A 298 -7.20 -23.44 -5.73
CA THR A 298 -6.72 -22.31 -6.54
C THR A 298 -7.64 -21.08 -6.47
N LEU A 299 -7.06 -19.93 -6.12
CA LEU A 299 -7.51 -18.65 -6.69
C LEU A 299 -7.32 -18.79 -8.21
N SER A 300 -8.39 -19.16 -8.90
CA SER A 300 -8.42 -19.22 -10.36
C SER A 300 -8.16 -17.81 -10.89
N VAL A 301 -6.91 -17.56 -11.28
CA VAL A 301 -6.58 -16.44 -12.14
C VAL A 301 -7.34 -16.67 -13.44
N SER A 302 -8.35 -15.86 -13.71
CA SER A 302 -9.13 -15.95 -14.95
C SER A 302 -8.18 -15.68 -16.13
N THR A 303 -7.78 -16.74 -16.83
CA THR A 303 -7.05 -16.65 -18.09
C THR A 303 -8.04 -16.28 -19.19
N THR A 304 -7.91 -15.05 -19.71
CA THR A 304 -8.69 -14.63 -20.88
C THR A 304 -8.07 -15.24 -22.13
N THR A 305 -8.74 -16.22 -22.73
CA THR A 305 -8.36 -16.78 -24.04
C THR A 305 -8.65 -15.74 -25.13
N LYS A 306 -7.61 -15.23 -25.79
CA LYS A 306 -7.76 -14.31 -26.93
C LYS A 306 -7.70 -15.13 -28.22
N SER A 307 -8.85 -15.40 -28.84
CA SER A 307 -8.90 -16.03 -30.16
C SER A 307 -8.69 -14.96 -31.22
N THR A 308 -7.73 -15.17 -32.12
CA THR A 308 -7.47 -14.26 -33.24
C THR A 308 -7.81 -15.01 -34.52
N THR A 309 -8.88 -14.61 -35.20
CA THR A 309 -9.28 -15.14 -36.51
C THR A 309 -8.63 -14.31 -37.61
N THR A 310 -7.69 -14.89 -38.34
CA THR A 310 -7.21 -14.35 -39.62
C THR A 310 -8.02 -14.97 -40.75
N ASN A 311 -8.83 -14.16 -41.43
CA ASN A 311 -9.52 -14.56 -42.66
C ASN A 311 -8.55 -14.48 -43.85
N THR A 312 -8.22 -15.62 -44.43
CA THR A 312 -7.65 -15.70 -45.79
C THR A 312 -8.71 -16.25 -46.73
N SER A 313 -8.98 -15.51 -47.79
CA SER A 313 -9.96 -15.79 -48.83
C SER A 313 -9.55 -16.97 -49.72
N ASN A 314 -10.06 -18.17 -49.47
CA ASN A 314 -10.41 -19.18 -50.49
C ASN A 314 -11.29 -20.29 -49.87
N PRO A 315 -12.32 -20.83 -50.56
CA PRO A 315 -13.40 -21.56 -49.92
C PRO A 315 -13.17 -23.07 -49.95
N THR A 316 -12.28 -23.60 -49.11
CA THR A 316 -12.37 -24.97 -48.58
C THR A 316 -11.30 -25.13 -47.51
N THR A 317 -11.70 -25.62 -46.33
CA THR A 317 -10.88 -25.88 -45.12
C THR A 317 -10.71 -24.71 -44.15
N THR A 318 -11.40 -24.78 -43.01
CA THR A 318 -11.18 -23.91 -41.84
C THR A 318 -10.28 -24.65 -40.85
N THR A 319 -9.07 -24.17 -40.62
CA THR A 319 -8.16 -24.71 -39.59
C THR A 319 -8.17 -23.79 -38.38
N THR A 320 -8.72 -24.25 -37.26
CA THR A 320 -8.64 -23.53 -35.97
C THR A 320 -7.37 -23.98 -35.23
N ILE A 321 -6.39 -23.09 -35.10
CA ILE A 321 -5.21 -23.32 -34.25
C ILE A 321 -5.49 -22.73 -32.88
N THR A 322 -5.63 -23.60 -31.87
CA THR A 322 -5.70 -23.19 -30.46
C THR A 322 -4.34 -23.45 -29.82
N THR A 323 -3.53 -22.40 -29.64
CA THR A 323 -2.30 -22.47 -28.85
C THR A 323 -2.61 -22.23 -27.38
N THR A 324 -2.46 -23.28 -26.57
CA THR A 324 -2.51 -23.18 -25.10
C THR A 324 -1.08 -23.30 -24.59
N THR A 325 -0.49 -22.19 -24.12
CA THR A 325 0.82 -22.22 -23.45
C THR A 325 0.61 -22.32 -21.95
N THR A 326 0.73 -23.54 -21.43
CA THR A 326 0.85 -23.84 -20.00
C THR A 326 2.34 -23.97 -19.64
N SER A 327 2.91 -22.96 -18.97
CA SER A 327 4.23 -23.11 -18.33
C SER A 327 4.03 -23.61 -16.90
N ASN A 328 4.01 -24.93 -16.73
CA ASN A 328 4.12 -25.58 -15.43
C ASN A 328 5.55 -26.16 -15.30
N PRO A 329 6.31 -25.95 -14.20
CA PRO A 329 7.74 -26.29 -14.15
C PRO A 329 8.04 -27.79 -13.94
N THR A 330 7.13 -28.69 -14.33
CA THR A 330 7.30 -30.14 -14.10
C THR A 330 6.44 -30.96 -15.06
N THR A 331 6.75 -30.96 -16.37
CA THR A 331 6.62 -32.13 -17.29
C THR A 331 6.92 -31.76 -18.74
N THR A 332 7.47 -32.74 -19.47
CA THR A 332 7.85 -32.76 -20.90
C THR A 332 6.69 -32.38 -21.84
N THR A 333 6.95 -31.46 -22.77
CA THR A 333 6.02 -31.05 -23.83
C THR A 333 5.64 -32.22 -24.73
N THR A 334 4.34 -32.55 -24.83
CA THR A 334 3.82 -33.43 -25.89
C THR A 334 2.85 -32.61 -26.75
N MET A 335 3.15 -32.46 -28.04
CA MET A 335 2.23 -31.85 -29.00
C MET A 335 1.18 -32.88 -29.40
N THR A 336 -0.10 -32.55 -29.24
CA THR A 336 -1.20 -33.37 -29.78
C THR A 336 -1.97 -32.54 -30.80
N THR A 337 -1.94 -32.97 -32.06
CA THR A 337 -2.73 -32.39 -33.16
C THR A 337 -4.02 -33.20 -33.28
N THR A 338 -5.18 -32.55 -33.20
CA THR A 338 -6.47 -33.22 -33.45
C THR A 338 -7.04 -32.67 -34.76
N THR A 339 -7.27 -33.56 -35.73
CA THR A 339 -7.85 -33.22 -37.04
C THR A 339 -9.26 -33.80 -37.08
N THR A 340 -10.29 -32.95 -37.16
CA THR A 340 -11.67 -33.39 -37.40
C THR A 340 -11.98 -33.29 -38.89
N SER A 341 -12.30 -34.41 -39.55
CA SER A 341 -12.88 -34.43 -40.88
C SER A 341 -14.38 -34.74 -40.79
N SER A 342 -15.20 -33.91 -41.45
CA SER A 342 -16.62 -34.18 -41.68
C SER A 342 -16.77 -34.89 -43.03
N ALA A 343 -17.32 -36.10 -43.02
CA ALA A 343 -17.62 -36.86 -44.24
C ALA A 343 -19.02 -36.49 -44.75
N THR A 344 -19.11 -36.02 -46.00
CA THR A 344 -20.39 -35.80 -46.69
C THR A 344 -20.76 -37.10 -47.42
N THR A 345 -21.92 -37.68 -47.08
CA THR A 345 -22.43 -38.90 -47.71
C THR A 345 -23.12 -38.53 -49.03
N THR A 346 -22.64 -39.04 -50.16
CA THR A 346 -23.34 -39.03 -51.46
C THR A 346 -24.14 -40.31 -51.63
N THR A 347 -25.46 -40.19 -51.80
CA THR A 347 -26.35 -41.27 -52.28
C THR A 347 -26.57 -41.12 -53.78
N SER A 348 -26.25 -42.16 -54.55
CA SER A 348 -26.61 -42.33 -55.96
C SER A 348 -27.72 -43.36 -56.11
N ASN A 349 -28.71 -43.06 -56.96
CA ASN A 349 -29.56 -44.07 -57.59
C ASN A 349 -28.83 -44.74 -58.75
#